data_AF-A0A2M8BZR4-F1
#
_entry.id   AF-A0A2M8BZR4-F1
#
_cell.length_a   1.000
_cell.length_b   1.000
_cell.length_c   1.000
_cell.angle_alpha   90.00
_cell.angle_beta   90.00
_cell.angle_gamma   90.00
#
_symmetry.space_group_name_H-M   'P 1'
#
loop_
_entity.id
_entity.type
_entity.pdbx_description
1 polymer ?
#
loop_
_entity_poly.entity_id
_entity_poly.type
_entity_poly.pdbx_seq_one_letter_code
_entity_poly.pdbx_strand_id
1 'polypeptide(L)'
;MLLRDYKITKVGRSFCNPEWIAVKAEISDDIREVFPYLNAILKNAVYTPGVPNLNFKMESGFISLMPREIDVGQVLSEEDAIKVLDYLKKLINGVWQKRESITPIYERKGEIKARDIVDF
;
A
#
# COMPACT_ATOMS: atom_id res chain seq x y z
N MET A 1 -15.77 1.16 9.49
CA MET A 1 -14.99 1.44 8.26
C MET A 1 -13.93 2.46 8.65
N LEU A 2 -12.66 2.27 8.28
CA LEU A 2 -11.55 3.18 8.62
C LEU A 2 -11.35 4.26 7.56
N LEU A 3 -11.18 3.87 6.30
CA LEU A 3 -10.94 4.78 5.18
C LEU A 3 -12.25 5.07 4.45
N ARG A 4 -12.76 6.30 4.56
CA ARG A 4 -14.04 6.72 3.97
C ARG A 4 -13.93 7.15 2.53
N ASP A 5 -12.95 7.96 2.15
CA ASP A 5 -12.79 8.51 0.81
C ASP A 5 -11.34 8.86 0.48
N TYR A 6 -11.08 9.06 -0.81
CA TYR A 6 -9.81 9.55 -1.33
C TYR A 6 -10.04 10.55 -2.46
N LYS A 7 -9.03 11.37 -2.72
CA LYS A 7 -8.99 12.31 -3.84
C LYS A 7 -7.62 12.26 -4.49
N ILE A 8 -7.58 12.02 -5.80
CA ILE A 8 -6.34 12.15 -6.57
C ILE A 8 -5.92 13.62 -6.59
N THR A 9 -4.70 13.90 -6.15
CA THR A 9 -4.15 15.27 -6.07
C THR A 9 -2.99 15.50 -7.02
N LYS A 10 -2.33 14.43 -7.47
CA LYS A 10 -1.27 14.53 -8.46
C LYS A 10 -1.24 13.30 -9.36
N VAL A 11 -1.01 13.57 -10.64
CA VAL A 11 -0.68 12.58 -11.66
C VAL A 11 0.62 13.02 -12.34
N GLY A 12 1.59 12.12 -12.45
CA GLY A 12 2.88 12.42 -13.07
C GLY A 12 3.39 11.24 -13.88
N ARG A 13 4.14 11.51 -14.95
CA ARG A 13 4.83 10.46 -15.69
C ARG A 13 5.96 9.87 -14.87
N SER A 14 6.17 8.57 -15.00
CA SER A 14 7.31 7.89 -14.43
C SER A 14 8.59 8.27 -15.18
N PHE A 15 9.66 8.49 -14.44
CA PHE A 15 11.00 8.70 -15.02
C PHE A 15 11.67 7.38 -15.43
N CYS A 16 11.19 6.24 -14.92
CA CYS A 16 11.79 4.93 -15.16
C CYS A 16 11.22 4.23 -16.41
N ASN A 17 9.95 4.49 -16.73
CA ASN A 17 9.29 3.95 -17.92
C ASN A 17 8.28 4.99 -18.45
N PRO A 18 8.41 5.44 -19.71
CA PRO A 18 7.54 6.48 -20.27
C PRO A 18 6.06 6.07 -20.40
N GLU A 19 5.75 4.77 -20.38
CA GLU A 19 4.37 4.26 -20.43
C GLU A 19 3.68 4.28 -19.06
N TRP A 20 4.46 4.46 -17.99
CA TRP A 20 3.92 4.46 -16.63
C TRP A 20 3.64 5.87 -16.13
N ILE A 21 2.61 5.97 -15.31
CA ILE A 21 2.33 7.12 -14.47
C ILE A 21 2.46 6.73 -12.99
N ALA A 22 2.62 7.76 -12.17
CA ALA A 22 2.50 7.71 -10.73
C ALA A 22 1.37 8.66 -10.30
N VAL A 23 0.53 8.17 -9.40
CA VAL A 23 -0.62 8.89 -8.86
C VAL A 23 -0.44 9.02 -7.36
N LYS A 24 -0.73 10.21 -6.85
CA LYS A 24 -0.82 10.51 -5.42
C LYS A 24 -2.26 10.86 -5.08
N ALA A 25 -2.78 10.22 -4.05
CA ALA A 25 -4.12 10.44 -3.54
C ALA A 25 -4.07 10.83 -2.06
N GLU A 26 -4.69 11.96 -1.74
CA GLU A 26 -5.00 12.30 -0.35
C GLU A 26 -6.19 11.46 0.12
N ILE A 27 -6.16 11.01 1.38
CA ILE A 27 -7.23 10.23 1.98
C ILE A 27 -7.90 10.96 3.14
N SER A 28 -9.18 10.68 3.36
CA SER A 28 -10.03 11.39 4.33
C SER A 28 -9.73 11.07 5.79
N ASP A 29 -9.11 9.92 6.07
CA ASP A 29 -8.92 9.38 7.41
C ASP A 29 -7.44 9.06 7.66
N ASP A 30 -7.00 9.14 8.92
CA ASP A 30 -5.67 8.68 9.30
C ASP A 30 -5.68 7.14 9.40
N ILE A 31 -4.92 6.47 8.53
CA ILE A 31 -4.92 5.00 8.44
C ILE A 31 -3.73 4.34 9.17
N ARG A 32 -2.93 5.09 9.94
CA ARG A 32 -1.68 4.56 10.52
C ARG A 32 -1.87 3.30 11.38
N GLU A 33 -3.01 3.21 12.07
CA GLU A 33 -3.29 2.11 12.99
C GLU A 33 -3.50 0.77 12.29
N VAL A 34 -3.81 0.78 10.99
CA VAL A 34 -4.00 -0.46 10.22
C VAL A 34 -2.68 -1.06 9.73
N PHE A 35 -1.58 -0.30 9.74
CA PHE A 35 -0.30 -0.75 9.17
C PHE A 35 0.28 -2.01 9.80
N PRO A 36 0.28 -2.20 11.13
CA PRO A 36 0.80 -3.44 11.74
C PRO A 36 0.01 -4.68 11.32
N TYR A 37 -1.31 -4.54 11.10
CA TYR A 37 -2.18 -5.63 10.66
C TYR A 37 -2.00 -5.92 9.16
N LEU A 38 -1.87 -4.88 8.34
CA LEU A 38 -1.51 -5.04 6.93
C LEU A 38 -0.12 -5.67 6.77
N ASN A 39 0.84 -5.29 7.61
CA ASN A 39 2.18 -5.86 7.63
C ASN A 39 2.17 -7.36 7.96
N ALA A 40 1.25 -7.79 8.84
CA ALA A 40 1.07 -9.20 9.18
C ALA A 40 0.55 -10.05 8.01
N ILE A 41 -0.36 -9.51 7.18
CA ILE A 41 -0.99 -10.26 6.09
C ILE A 41 -0.24 -10.15 4.75
N LEU A 42 0.37 -9.01 4.47
CA LEU A 42 0.99 -8.74 3.17
C LEU A 42 2.42 -9.27 3.16
N LYS A 43 2.63 -10.46 2.60
CA LYS A 43 3.93 -11.17 2.61
C LYS A 43 5.13 -10.27 2.28
N ASN A 44 5.05 -9.50 1.19
CA ASN A 44 6.14 -8.67 0.67
C ASN A 44 6.00 -7.18 1.01
N ALA A 45 5.39 -6.86 2.16
CA ALA A 45 5.32 -5.49 2.64
C ALA A 45 6.52 -5.10 3.49
N VAL A 46 6.96 -3.86 3.31
CA VAL A 46 8.02 -3.20 4.05
C VAL A 46 7.39 -2.12 4.92
N TYR A 47 7.22 -2.43 6.20
CA TYR A 47 6.74 -1.49 7.22
C TYR A 47 7.92 -0.70 7.82
N THR A 48 7.80 0.62 7.89
CA THR A 48 8.78 1.51 8.52
C THR A 48 8.12 2.27 9.67
N PRO A 49 8.21 1.79 10.92
CA PRO A 49 7.48 2.38 12.07
C PRO A 49 7.85 3.84 12.35
N GLY A 50 9.11 4.23 12.12
CA GLY A 50 9.59 5.60 12.40
C GLY A 50 9.07 6.67 11.45
N VAL A 51 8.56 6.30 10.27
CA VAL A 51 8.04 7.23 9.23
C VAL A 51 6.60 6.83 8.87
N PRO A 52 5.83 6.32 9.85
CA PRO A 52 4.74 5.34 9.71
C PRO A 52 4.26 5.14 8.27
N ASN A 53 4.97 4.29 7.52
CA ASN A 53 4.62 3.97 6.14
C ASN A 53 4.70 2.47 5.88
N LEU A 54 3.90 2.00 4.94
CA LEU A 54 3.86 0.61 4.50
C LEU A 54 3.95 0.56 2.99
N ASN A 55 5.04 -0.02 2.48
CA ASN A 55 5.29 -0.15 1.04
C ASN A 55 5.16 -1.60 0.61
N PHE A 56 4.53 -1.86 -0.52
CA PHE A 56 4.43 -3.20 -1.09
C PHE A 56 4.20 -3.13 -2.59
N LYS A 57 4.51 -4.23 -3.28
CA LYS A 57 4.25 -4.38 -4.71
C LYS A 57 2.97 -5.18 -4.93
N MET A 58 2.11 -4.69 -5.80
CA MET A 58 1.01 -5.43 -6.43
C MET A 58 1.38 -5.75 -7.88
N GLU A 59 0.65 -6.65 -8.53
CA GLU A 59 0.82 -6.90 -9.97
C GLU A 59 0.64 -5.62 -10.80
N SER A 60 -0.30 -4.77 -10.37
CA SER A 60 -0.66 -3.51 -11.01
C SER A 60 0.28 -2.33 -10.71
N GLY A 61 1.24 -2.47 -9.79
CA GLY A 61 2.15 -1.37 -9.46
C GLY A 61 2.78 -1.40 -8.06
N PHE A 62 3.55 -0.36 -7.74
CA PHE A 62 4.12 -0.15 -6.41
C PHE A 62 3.23 0.76 -5.58
N ILE A 63 2.92 0.32 -4.37
CA ILE A 63 2.02 1.01 -3.45
C ILE A 63 2.82 1.51 -2.25
N SER A 64 2.61 2.76 -1.88
CA SER A 64 3.07 3.33 -0.61
C SER A 64 1.87 3.87 0.16
N LEU A 65 1.64 3.32 1.35
CA LEU A 65 0.61 3.82 2.27
C LEU A 65 1.26 4.69 3.34
N MET A 66 0.73 5.90 3.49
CA MET A 66 1.10 6.88 4.49
C MET A 66 -0.14 7.26 5.31
N PRO A 67 -0.02 7.90 6.48
CA PRO A 67 -1.17 8.13 7.36
C PRO A 67 -2.34 8.83 6.67
N ARG A 68 -2.06 9.79 5.79
CA ARG A 68 -3.05 10.64 5.10
C ARG A 68 -2.91 10.64 3.58
N GLU A 69 -2.14 9.70 3.04
CA GLU A 69 -1.81 9.67 1.61
C GLU A 69 -1.59 8.23 1.11
N ILE A 70 -1.92 8.00 -0.16
CA ILE A 70 -1.60 6.78 -0.90
C ILE A 70 -0.88 7.17 -2.19
N ASP A 71 0.31 6.62 -2.40
CA ASP A 71 1.02 6.70 -3.67
C ASP A 71 0.88 5.37 -4.43
N VAL A 72 0.47 5.48 -5.69
CA VAL A 72 0.37 4.37 -6.65
C VAL A 72 1.32 4.64 -7.81
N GLY A 73 2.41 3.89 -7.88
CA GLY A 73 3.38 3.96 -8.97
C GLY A 73 3.21 2.82 -9.98
N GLN A 74 3.66 3.04 -11.21
CA GLN A 74 3.73 2.03 -12.28
C GLN A 74 2.38 1.57 -12.84
N VAL A 75 1.39 2.47 -12.92
CA VAL A 75 0.12 2.21 -13.61
C VAL A 75 0.14 2.82 -15.02
N LEU A 76 -0.67 2.28 -15.94
CA LEU A 76 -0.70 2.73 -17.34
C LEU A 76 -1.61 3.95 -17.56
N SER A 77 -2.58 4.15 -16.68
CA SER A 77 -3.61 5.18 -16.82
C SER A 77 -4.14 5.62 -15.46
N GLU A 78 -4.79 6.78 -15.42
CA GLU A 78 -5.49 7.26 -14.22
C GLU A 78 -6.67 6.34 -13.87
N GLU A 79 -7.35 5.77 -14.86
CA GLU A 79 -8.42 4.78 -14.66
C GLU A 79 -7.92 3.53 -13.93
N ASP A 80 -6.71 3.05 -14.29
CA ASP A 80 -6.10 1.92 -13.58
C ASP A 80 -5.68 2.32 -12.15
N ALA A 81 -5.22 3.56 -11.96
CA ALA A 81 -4.95 4.09 -10.62
C ALA A 81 -6.23 4.10 -9.75
N ILE A 82 -7.37 4.51 -10.31
CA ILE A 82 -8.67 4.50 -9.62
C ILE A 82 -9.05 3.08 -9.20
N LYS A 83 -8.92 2.09 -10.09
CA LYS A 83 -9.18 0.67 -9.75
C LYS A 83 -8.31 0.19 -8.59
N VAL A 84 -7.02 0.58 -8.59
CA VAL A 84 -6.09 0.26 -7.50
C VAL A 84 -6.50 0.96 -6.20
N LEU A 85 -6.83 2.26 -6.23
CA LEU A 85 -7.25 3.03 -5.06
C LEU A 85 -8.54 2.46 -4.44
N ASP A 86 -9.52 2.07 -5.27
CA ASP A 86 -10.75 1.41 -4.82
C ASP A 86 -10.48 0.05 -4.18
N TYR A 87 -9.58 -0.73 -4.77
CA TYR A 87 -9.12 -1.98 -4.18
C TYR A 87 -8.45 -1.75 -2.83
N LEU A 88 -7.52 -0.79 -2.74
CA LEU A 88 -6.83 -0.46 -1.50
C LEU A 88 -7.79 0.01 -0.41
N LYS A 89 -8.78 0.83 -0.75
CA LYS A 89 -9.86 1.23 0.16
C LYS A 89 -10.61 0.03 0.71
N LYS A 90 -10.97 -0.94 -0.14
CA LYS A 90 -11.62 -2.19 0.29
C LYS A 90 -10.71 -3.04 1.17
N LEU A 91 -9.43 -3.19 0.79
CA LEU A 91 -8.43 -3.95 1.55
C LEU A 91 -8.23 -3.36 2.95
N ILE A 92 -7.93 -2.07 3.06
CA ILE A 92 -7.72 -1.36 4.33
C ILE A 92 -8.93 -1.55 5.25
N ASN A 93 -10.13 -1.34 4.71
CA ASN A 93 -11.36 -1.47 5.48
C ASN A 93 -11.66 -2.91 5.90
N GLY A 94 -11.42 -3.89 5.03
CA GLY A 94 -11.59 -5.31 5.34
C GLY A 94 -10.63 -5.80 6.42
N VAL A 95 -9.37 -5.36 6.37
CA VAL A 95 -8.36 -5.66 7.40
C VAL A 95 -8.72 -4.99 8.71
N TRP A 96 -9.12 -3.72 8.67
CA TRP A 96 -9.56 -3.01 9.87
C TRP A 96 -10.74 -3.67 10.58
N GLN A 97 -11.72 -4.18 9.82
CA GLN A 97 -12.85 -4.91 10.37
C GLN A 97 -12.44 -6.22 11.06
N LYS A 98 -11.41 -6.89 10.54
CA LYS A 98 -10.92 -8.19 11.04
C LYS A 98 -9.72 -8.06 11.98
N ARG A 99 -9.32 -6.85 12.36
CA ARG A 99 -8.06 -6.60 13.09
C ARG A 99 -7.93 -7.37 14.41
N GLU A 100 -9.05 -7.63 15.09
CA GLU A 100 -9.07 -8.38 16.35
C GLU A 100 -8.70 -9.86 16.17
N SER A 101 -8.83 -10.42 14.96
CA SER A 101 -8.41 -11.78 14.64
C SER A 101 -7.03 -11.85 13.97
N ILE A 102 -6.34 -10.72 13.83
CA ILE A 102 -5.02 -10.64 13.19
C ILE A 102 -4.00 -10.28 14.26
N THR A 103 -2.96 -11.10 14.41
CA THR A 103 -1.82 -10.73 15.27
C THR A 103 -0.99 -9.66 14.54
N PRO A 104 -0.91 -8.42 15.04
CA PRO A 104 -0.19 -7.34 14.36
C PRO A 104 1.32 -7.56 14.40
N ILE A 105 2.01 -7.11 13.35
CA ILE A 105 3.48 -7.05 13.32
C ILE A 105 3.90 -5.59 13.28
N TYR A 106 4.35 -5.08 14.43
CA TYR A 106 4.80 -3.69 14.59
C TYR A 106 6.24 -3.44 14.12
N GLU A 107 6.98 -4.51 13.86
CA GLU A 107 8.37 -4.43 13.44
C GLU A 107 8.48 -4.54 11.91
N ARG A 108 9.57 -4.00 11.37
CA ARG A 108 9.94 -4.27 9.98
C ARG A 108 10.26 -5.76 9.88
N LYS A 109 9.56 -6.47 8.98
CA LYS A 109 9.91 -7.86 8.67
C LYS A 109 11.32 -7.88 8.10
N GLY A 110 12.15 -8.81 8.59
CA GLY A 110 13.51 -8.99 8.09
C GLY A 110 13.51 -9.18 6.58
N GLU A 111 14.63 -8.84 5.93
CA GLU A 111 14.81 -9.17 4.52
C GLU A 111 14.58 -10.66 4.33
N ILE A 112 13.64 -11.00 3.44
CA ILE A 112 13.55 -12.36 2.90
C ILE A 112 14.93 -12.62 2.30
N LYS A 113 15.68 -13.57 2.88
CA LYS A 113 17.00 -13.88 2.33
C LYS A 113 16.76 -14.41 0.93
N ALA A 114 17.63 -14.09 -0.02
CA ALA A 114 17.48 -14.58 -1.40
C ALA A 114 17.22 -16.10 -1.49
N ARG A 115 17.71 -16.86 -0.51
CA ARG A 115 17.48 -18.31 -0.36
C ARG A 115 16.04 -18.72 -0.08
N ASP A 116 15.22 -17.85 0.49
CA ASP A 116 13.81 -18.13 0.81
C ASP A 116 12.88 -17.81 -0.38
N ILE A 117 13.45 -17.32 -1.51
CA ILE A 117 12.75 -16.95 -2.75
C ILE A 117 12.97 -17.98 -3.86
N VAL A 118 14.03 -18.78 -3.79
CA VAL A 118 14.36 -19.82 -4.77
C VAL A 118 14.17 -21.20 -4.17
N ASP A 119 13.01 -21.79 -4.43
CA ASP A 119 12.92 -23.24 -4.56
C ASP A 119 13.62 -23.62 -5.89
N PHE A 120 14.71 -24.38 -5.81
CA PHE A 120 15.38 -25.00 -6.97
C PHE A 120 14.70 -26.32 -7.36
#